data_AF-A0A1W9UMS9-F1
#
_entry.id   AF-A0A1W9UMS9-F1
#
_cell.length_a   1.000
_cell.length_b   1.000
_cell.length_c   1.000
_cell.angle_alpha   90.00
_cell.angle_beta   90.00
_cell.angle_gamma   90.00
#
_symmetry.space_group_name_H-M   'P 1'
#
loop_
_entity.id
_entity.type
_entity.pdbx_description
1 polymer ?
#
loop_
_entity_poly.entity_id
_entity_poly.type
_entity_poly.pdbx_seq_one_letter_code
_entity_poly.pdbx_strand_id
1 'polypeptide(L)'
;MQSSLLFVVFCDFLACTFQASGQTEMSAPFAIRYFQRRCVMLLYTLKRLGGIMMTLLLLSLFTFTLSRVVPGGPWAQGAEIPMSEQQVAAFKAKYGLDKPPWQQYLIWLKNAILLDFGRPFTEPERTVTELIVDTMPYSALVGGVAATLAITMGVSLGIIAAAYQDTWTDTIVTSYAVVIATIPSFVLAFIMKYFLAAKLQWFPAGSWGDPENWRDVAWHLVMPVVAFALPATGNVARWTRQCIAEAMASDYVRTAYAKGLRGTMVMVKHVLRNALIPMITRFLPLYPGMMTGSLFIERVFGLPGLGKYFVVSSTNRDYPLVLGITMFWAIFIALTYFLTDVLYGIIDPRVRIMEK
;
A
#
# COMPACT_ATOMS: atom_id res chain seq x y z
N MET A 1 26.87 9.69 10.92
CA MET A 1 28.22 9.57 10.33
C MET A 1 29.14 8.61 11.08
N GLN A 2 29.37 8.77 12.40
CA GLN A 2 30.30 7.89 13.14
C GLN A 2 29.87 6.41 13.20
N SER A 3 28.58 6.11 13.34
CA SER A 3 28.07 4.73 13.48
C SER A 3 28.25 3.88 12.21
N SER A 4 28.11 4.51 11.04
CA SER A 4 28.26 3.84 9.75
C SER A 4 29.73 3.51 9.45
N LEU A 5 30.65 4.39 9.84
CA LEU A 5 32.10 4.21 9.64
C LEU A 5 32.63 3.06 10.50
N LEU A 6 32.23 3.00 11.78
CA LEU A 6 32.58 1.91 12.69
C LEU A 6 32.08 0.54 12.20
N PHE A 7 30.89 0.48 11.60
CA PHE A 7 30.33 -0.75 11.07
C PHE A 7 31.00 -1.23 9.78
N VAL A 8 31.42 -0.30 8.91
CA VAL A 8 32.22 -0.62 7.71
C VAL A 8 33.59 -1.16 8.12
N VAL A 9 34.26 -0.52 9.09
CA VAL A 9 35.54 -0.99 9.63
C VAL A 9 35.41 -2.37 10.28
N PHE A 10 34.30 -2.63 10.98
CA PHE A 10 34.01 -3.95 11.55
C PHE A 10 33.80 -5.03 10.47
N CYS A 11 33.12 -4.71 9.37
CA CYS A 11 32.92 -5.65 8.28
C CYS A 11 34.18 -5.90 7.43
N ASP A 12 35.07 -4.90 7.34
CA ASP A 12 36.41 -5.09 6.77
C ASP A 12 37.26 -6.02 7.65
N PHE A 13 37.17 -5.87 8.97
CA PHE A 13 37.83 -6.76 9.92
C PHE A 13 37.31 -8.21 9.84
N LEU A 14 35.99 -8.39 9.73
CA LEU A 14 35.37 -9.70 9.52
C LEU A 14 35.76 -10.33 8.18
N ALA A 15 35.79 -9.55 7.09
CA ALA A 15 36.22 -10.04 5.77
C ALA A 15 37.70 -10.49 5.78
N CYS A 16 38.58 -9.73 6.42
CA CYS A 16 40.00 -10.09 6.57
C CYS A 16 40.20 -11.33 7.44
N THR A 17 39.46 -11.47 8.54
CA THR A 17 39.55 -12.66 9.42
C THR A 17 38.98 -13.92 8.77
N PHE A 18 37.90 -13.80 7.99
CA PHE A 18 37.30 -14.92 7.26
C PHE A 18 38.14 -15.38 6.07
N GLN A 19 38.94 -14.49 5.46
CA GLN A 19 39.90 -14.87 4.43
C GLN A 19 41.16 -15.48 5.03
N ALA A 20 41.59 -15.02 6.21
CA ALA A 20 42.72 -15.59 6.94
C ALA A 20 42.48 -17.03 7.42
N SER A 21 41.22 -17.48 7.57
CA SER A 21 40.89 -18.90 7.80
C SER A 21 40.98 -19.78 6.54
N GLY A 22 41.26 -19.19 5.37
CA GLY A 22 41.43 -19.89 4.09
C GLY A 22 40.12 -20.33 3.41
N GLN A 23 38.96 -20.01 3.96
CA GLN A 23 37.68 -20.65 3.61
C GLN A 23 37.04 -20.20 2.27
N THR A 24 37.72 -19.41 1.43
CA THR A 24 37.22 -19.03 0.09
C THR A 24 38.35 -18.79 -0.91
N GLU A 25 38.21 -19.29 -2.14
CA GLU A 25 39.08 -19.01 -3.30
C GLU A 25 38.91 -17.59 -3.90
N MET A 26 38.16 -16.69 -3.24
CA MET A 26 37.91 -15.33 -3.71
C MET A 26 39.11 -14.40 -3.45
N SER A 27 39.43 -13.53 -4.41
CA SER A 27 40.45 -12.49 -4.24
C SER A 27 40.04 -11.46 -3.17
N ALA A 28 40.99 -11.01 -2.35
CA ALA A 28 40.74 -10.10 -1.22
C ALA A 28 39.90 -8.84 -1.53
N PRO A 29 40.16 -8.09 -2.62
CA PRO A 29 39.35 -6.91 -2.92
C PRO A 29 37.90 -7.25 -3.32
N PHE A 30 37.64 -8.47 -3.80
CA PHE A 30 36.29 -8.93 -4.13
C PHE A 30 35.54 -9.39 -2.86
N ALA A 31 36.20 -10.13 -1.96
CA ALA A 31 35.64 -10.54 -0.68
C ALA A 31 35.24 -9.35 0.20
N ILE A 32 36.11 -8.34 0.30
CA ILE A 32 35.86 -7.11 1.07
C ILE A 32 34.64 -6.36 0.51
N ARG A 33 34.57 -6.11 -0.80
CA ARG A 33 33.42 -5.41 -1.42
C ARG A 33 32.11 -6.21 -1.28
N TYR A 34 32.19 -7.53 -1.32
CA TYR A 34 31.02 -8.40 -1.14
C TYR A 34 30.50 -8.36 0.31
N PHE A 35 31.40 -8.45 1.30
CA PHE A 35 31.04 -8.37 2.73
C PHE A 35 30.54 -6.98 3.13
N GLN A 36 31.22 -5.91 2.68
CA GLN A 36 30.77 -4.53 2.88
C GLN A 36 29.35 -4.31 2.34
N ARG A 37 29.05 -4.79 1.12
CA ARG A 37 27.71 -4.69 0.54
C ARG A 37 26.65 -5.43 1.36
N ARG A 38 26.95 -6.63 1.86
CA ARG A 38 26.01 -7.41 2.70
C ARG A 38 25.76 -6.75 4.06
N CYS A 39 26.81 -6.25 4.70
CA CYS A 39 26.71 -5.56 5.99
C CYS A 39 25.90 -4.25 5.92
N VAL A 40 26.13 -3.43 4.90
CA VAL A 40 25.38 -2.18 4.70
C VAL A 40 23.90 -2.46 4.45
N MET A 41 23.58 -3.51 3.67
CA MET A 41 22.19 -3.93 3.45
C MET A 41 21.52 -4.46 4.74
N LEU A 42 22.25 -5.22 5.57
CA LEU A 42 21.74 -5.70 6.85
C LEU A 42 21.45 -4.53 7.81
N LEU A 43 22.38 -3.57 7.94
CA LEU A 43 22.20 -2.40 8.80
C LEU A 43 21.05 -1.52 8.31
N TYR A 44 20.96 -1.28 6.99
CA TYR A 44 19.85 -0.55 6.37
C TYR A 44 18.51 -1.23 6.70
N THR A 45 18.44 -2.55 6.54
CA THR A 45 17.26 -3.36 6.81
C THR A 45 16.86 -3.28 8.29
N LEU A 46 17.81 -3.44 9.21
CA LEU A 46 17.55 -3.34 10.65
C LEU A 46 17.12 -1.93 11.09
N LYS A 47 17.75 -0.88 10.56
CA LYS A 47 17.37 0.52 10.84
C LYS A 47 15.94 0.80 10.36
N ARG A 48 15.58 0.27 9.19
CA ARG A 48 14.25 0.44 8.61
C ARG A 48 13.18 -0.40 9.30
N LEU A 49 13.49 -1.62 9.71
CA LEU A 49 12.63 -2.43 10.59
C LEU A 49 12.41 -1.76 11.95
N GLY A 50 13.47 -1.21 12.57
CA GLY A 50 13.35 -0.44 13.80
C GLY A 50 12.46 0.79 13.64
N GLY A 51 12.58 1.50 12.52
CA GLY A 51 11.69 2.61 12.15
C GLY A 51 10.23 2.18 12.02
N ILE A 52 9.96 1.08 11.29
CA ILE A 52 8.61 0.51 11.15
C ILE A 52 8.03 0.14 12.51
N MET A 53 8.79 -0.57 13.35
CA MET A 53 8.33 -0.97 14.69
C MET A 53 7.99 0.25 15.56
N MET A 54 8.81 1.30 15.51
CA MET A 54 8.54 2.55 16.22
C MET A 54 7.27 3.24 15.69
N THR A 55 7.10 3.31 14.38
CA THR A 55 5.88 3.88 13.76
C THR A 55 4.64 3.10 14.17
N LEU A 56 4.68 1.77 14.14
CA LEU A 56 3.57 0.92 14.56
C LEU A 56 3.25 1.09 16.05
N LEU A 57 4.27 1.20 16.91
CA LEU A 57 4.08 1.41 18.34
C LEU A 57 3.48 2.78 18.66
N LEU A 58 3.94 3.84 17.98
CA LEU A 58 3.38 5.17 18.12
C LEU A 58 1.93 5.22 17.61
N LEU A 59 1.67 4.58 16.47
CA LEU A 59 0.32 4.48 15.92
C LEU A 59 -0.60 3.68 16.82
N SER A 60 -0.15 2.57 17.41
CA SER A 60 -0.96 1.76 18.32
C SER A 60 -1.30 2.53 19.59
N LEU A 61 -0.34 3.28 20.15
CA LEU A 61 -0.59 4.13 21.32
C LEU A 61 -1.56 5.26 20.99
N PHE A 62 -1.39 5.91 19.84
CA PHE A 62 -2.26 6.99 19.37
C PHE A 62 -3.70 6.51 19.15
N THR A 63 -3.86 5.42 18.38
CA THR A 63 -5.17 4.84 18.06
C THR A 63 -5.87 4.28 19.30
N PHE A 64 -5.12 3.61 20.19
CA PHE A 64 -5.64 3.17 21.48
C PHE A 64 -6.14 4.35 22.31
N THR A 65 -5.33 5.40 22.46
CA THR A 65 -5.71 6.59 23.25
C THR A 65 -6.94 7.27 22.65
N LEU A 66 -6.98 7.46 21.33
CA LEU A 66 -8.12 8.06 20.64
C LEU A 66 -9.40 7.23 20.85
N SER A 67 -9.29 5.90 20.80
CA SER A 67 -10.42 5.00 21.05
C SER A 67 -10.98 5.13 22.49
N ARG A 68 -10.15 5.53 23.46
CA ARG A 68 -10.56 5.70 24.87
C ARG A 68 -11.05 7.10 25.20
N VAL A 69 -10.58 8.12 24.48
CA VAL A 69 -10.99 9.51 24.70
C VAL A 69 -12.39 9.78 24.14
N VAL A 70 -12.78 9.10 23.05
CA VAL A 70 -14.12 9.22 22.49
C VAL A 70 -15.11 8.48 23.41
N PRO A 71 -15.98 9.19 24.16
CA PRO A 71 -16.89 8.54 25.09
C PRO A 71 -17.89 7.67 24.34
N GLY A 72 -18.16 6.44 24.79
CA GLY A 72 -19.18 5.57 24.18
C GLY A 72 -18.90 4.08 24.28
N GLY A 73 -19.60 3.32 23.45
CA GLY A 73 -19.60 1.87 23.35
C GLY A 73 -21.03 1.34 23.16
N PRO A 74 -21.22 0.05 22.88
CA PRO A 74 -22.55 -0.58 22.76
C PRO A 74 -23.40 -0.49 24.04
N TRP A 75 -22.86 0.04 25.14
CA TRP A 75 -23.54 0.27 26.42
C TRP A 75 -23.92 1.74 26.68
N ALA A 76 -23.65 2.67 25.75
CA ALA A 76 -23.93 4.09 25.94
C ALA A 76 -25.44 4.42 25.81
N GLN A 77 -25.89 5.54 26.40
CA GLN A 77 -27.25 6.06 26.16
C GLN A 77 -27.47 6.28 24.67
N GLY A 78 -28.47 5.60 24.10
CA GLY A 78 -28.72 5.53 22.64
C GLY A 78 -28.24 4.25 21.96
N ALA A 79 -27.73 3.27 22.70
CA ALA A 79 -27.50 1.92 22.18
C ALA A 79 -28.82 1.28 21.70
N GLU A 80 -28.76 0.52 20.60
CA GLU A 80 -29.94 -0.19 20.04
C GLU A 80 -30.59 -1.13 21.07
N ILE A 81 -29.80 -1.70 21.97
CA ILE A 81 -30.26 -2.54 23.08
C ILE A 81 -29.69 -1.96 24.38
N PRO A 82 -30.49 -1.27 25.21
CA PRO A 82 -30.02 -0.76 26.48
C PRO A 82 -29.69 -1.93 27.41
N MET A 83 -28.47 -1.92 27.97
CA MET A 83 -28.00 -2.91 28.94
C MET A 83 -28.29 -2.43 30.36
N SER A 84 -28.67 -3.35 31.25
CA SER A 84 -28.74 -3.07 32.69
C SER A 84 -27.34 -2.77 33.24
N GLU A 85 -27.24 -2.05 34.36
CA GLU A 85 -25.95 -1.74 34.97
C GLU A 85 -25.10 -2.99 35.28
N GLN A 86 -25.77 -4.09 35.68
CA GLN A 86 -25.12 -5.37 35.92
C GLN A 86 -24.55 -5.98 34.62
N GLN A 87 -25.30 -5.89 33.52
CA GLN A 87 -24.83 -6.36 32.20
C GLN A 87 -23.65 -5.52 31.70
N VAL A 88 -23.67 -4.20 31.92
CA VAL A 88 -22.56 -3.30 31.57
C VAL A 88 -21.31 -3.64 32.40
N ALA A 89 -21.45 -3.88 33.70
CA ALA A 89 -20.33 -4.26 34.56
C ALA A 89 -19.72 -5.60 34.13
N ALA A 90 -20.55 -6.62 33.88
CA ALA A 90 -20.11 -7.92 33.38
C ALA A 90 -19.43 -7.81 32.00
N PHE A 91 -19.96 -6.97 31.11
CA PHE A 91 -19.35 -6.70 29.80
C PHE A 91 -17.98 -6.06 29.96
N LYS A 92 -17.87 -5.01 30.78
CA LYS A 92 -16.59 -4.32 31.02
C LYS A 92 -15.55 -5.28 31.59
N ALA A 93 -15.93 -6.12 32.56
CA ALA A 93 -15.04 -7.14 33.11
C ALA A 93 -14.60 -8.17 32.05
N LYS A 94 -15.51 -8.65 31.20
CA LYS A 94 -15.22 -9.61 30.11
C LYS A 94 -14.15 -9.06 29.14
N TYR A 95 -14.22 -7.78 28.80
CA TYR A 95 -13.28 -7.13 27.88
C TYR A 95 -12.10 -6.42 28.59
N GLY A 96 -11.97 -6.58 29.91
CA GLY A 96 -10.92 -5.94 30.71
C GLY A 96 -11.00 -4.41 30.75
N LEU A 97 -12.16 -3.84 30.43
CA LEU A 97 -12.41 -2.39 30.41
C LEU A 97 -12.53 -1.77 31.81
N ASP A 98 -12.60 -2.63 32.84
CA ASP A 98 -12.58 -2.30 34.26
C ASP A 98 -11.16 -1.99 34.79
N LYS A 99 -10.11 -2.41 34.07
CA LYS A 99 -8.71 -2.19 34.45
C LYS A 99 -8.24 -0.75 34.16
N PRO A 100 -7.19 -0.25 34.81
CA PRO A 100 -6.54 1.01 34.44
C PRO A 100 -6.14 1.05 32.94
N PRO A 101 -6.25 2.20 32.24
CA PRO A 101 -6.00 2.28 30.79
C PRO A 101 -4.63 1.76 30.34
N TRP A 102 -3.59 1.97 31.14
CA TRP A 102 -2.24 1.46 30.85
C TRP A 102 -2.19 -0.08 30.88
N GLN A 103 -2.92 -0.74 31.80
CA GLN A 103 -3.02 -2.21 31.83
C GLN A 103 -3.76 -2.72 30.61
N GLN A 104 -4.86 -2.06 30.23
CA GLN A 104 -5.62 -2.40 29.03
C GLN A 104 -4.73 -2.35 27.78
N TYR A 105 -3.92 -1.29 27.64
CA TYR A 105 -2.99 -1.15 26.53
C TYR A 105 -1.93 -2.25 26.52
N LEU A 106 -1.31 -2.55 27.67
CA LEU A 106 -0.28 -3.61 27.74
C LEU A 106 -0.83 -5.00 27.45
N ILE A 107 -2.04 -5.32 27.94
CA ILE A 107 -2.72 -6.58 27.62
C ILE A 107 -2.98 -6.67 26.12
N TRP A 108 -3.57 -5.62 25.55
CA TRP A 108 -3.84 -5.57 24.12
C TRP A 108 -2.55 -5.67 23.29
N LEU A 109 -1.49 -4.93 23.64
CA LEU A 109 -0.22 -4.93 22.93
C LEU A 109 0.44 -6.31 22.97
N LYS A 110 0.41 -6.99 24.12
CA LYS A 110 0.92 -8.36 24.25
C LYS A 110 0.20 -9.32 23.31
N ASN A 111 -1.12 -9.22 23.22
CA ASN A 111 -1.93 -10.08 22.33
C ASN A 111 -1.71 -9.70 20.86
N ALA A 112 -1.61 -8.41 20.54
CA ALA A 112 -1.37 -7.91 19.20
C ALA A 112 -0.01 -8.37 18.62
N ILE A 113 1.02 -8.51 19.47
CA ILE A 113 2.31 -9.10 19.07
C ILE A 113 2.14 -10.57 18.63
N LEU A 114 1.17 -11.29 19.19
CA LEU A 114 0.79 -12.66 18.80
C LEU A 114 -0.26 -12.67 17.67
N LEU A 115 -0.52 -11.53 17.02
CA LEU A 115 -1.55 -11.34 16.00
C LEU A 115 -2.99 -11.63 16.49
N ASP A 116 -3.23 -11.49 17.78
CA ASP A 116 -4.57 -11.52 18.37
C ASP A 116 -5.03 -10.09 18.68
N PHE A 117 -5.90 -9.55 17.84
CA PHE A 117 -6.48 -8.21 18.01
C PHE A 117 -7.73 -8.21 18.90
N GLY A 118 -8.07 -9.35 19.52
CA GLY A 118 -9.24 -9.52 20.36
C GLY A 118 -10.49 -9.88 19.58
N ARG A 119 -11.64 -9.71 20.24
CA ARG A 119 -12.97 -10.03 19.69
C ARG A 119 -13.77 -8.74 19.50
N PRO A 120 -14.49 -8.59 18.38
CA PRO A 120 -15.42 -7.48 18.22
C PRO A 120 -16.50 -7.52 19.31
N PHE A 121 -17.09 -6.37 19.58
CA PHE A 121 -18.31 -6.26 20.36
C PHE A 121 -19.53 -6.70 19.55
N THR A 122 -19.55 -6.40 18.25
CA THR A 122 -20.71 -6.67 17.37
C THR A 122 -20.81 -8.14 16.95
N GLU A 123 -19.68 -8.84 16.86
CA GLU A 123 -19.58 -10.23 16.44
C GLU A 123 -18.64 -11.01 17.39
N PRO A 124 -19.05 -11.24 18.65
CA PRO A 124 -18.16 -11.77 19.69
C PRO A 124 -17.71 -13.22 19.46
N GLU A 125 -18.37 -13.96 18.56
CA GLU A 125 -18.04 -15.35 18.23
C GLU A 125 -16.73 -15.47 17.45
N ARG A 126 -16.36 -14.42 16.71
CA ARG A 126 -15.18 -14.40 15.84
C ARG A 126 -14.08 -13.53 16.43
N THR A 127 -12.84 -13.83 16.09
CA THR A 127 -11.72 -12.92 16.38
C THR A 127 -11.63 -11.82 15.31
N VAL A 128 -11.11 -10.66 15.68
CA VAL A 128 -10.83 -9.57 14.72
C VAL A 128 -9.86 -10.05 13.64
N THR A 129 -8.89 -10.89 14.03
CA THR A 129 -7.93 -11.50 13.11
C THR A 129 -8.61 -12.41 12.08
N GLU A 130 -9.54 -13.26 12.48
CA GLU A 130 -10.34 -14.08 11.56
C GLU A 130 -11.13 -13.23 10.56
N LEU A 131 -11.79 -12.17 11.04
CA LEU A 131 -12.53 -11.26 10.17
C LEU A 131 -11.63 -10.63 9.12
N ILE A 132 -10.42 -10.23 9.52
CA ILE A 132 -9.43 -9.62 8.63
C ILE A 132 -8.94 -10.63 7.60
N VAL A 133 -8.55 -11.84 8.03
CA VAL A 133 -8.02 -12.88 7.13
C VAL A 133 -9.06 -13.28 6.08
N ASP A 134 -10.34 -13.37 6.47
CA ASP A 134 -11.39 -13.75 5.53
C ASP A 134 -11.71 -12.64 4.53
N THR A 135 -11.60 -11.37 4.92
CA THR A 135 -12.09 -10.24 4.11
C THR A 135 -11.01 -9.53 3.31
N MET A 136 -9.76 -9.57 3.78
CA MET A 136 -8.63 -8.93 3.14
C MET A 136 -8.35 -9.41 1.71
N PRO A 137 -8.42 -10.72 1.38
CA PRO A 137 -8.14 -11.19 0.02
C PRO A 137 -9.03 -10.51 -1.04
N TYR A 138 -10.29 -10.22 -0.69
CA TYR A 138 -11.22 -9.51 -1.57
C TYR A 138 -10.76 -8.07 -1.84
N SER A 139 -10.45 -7.31 -0.78
CA SER A 139 -9.93 -5.94 -0.88
C SER A 139 -8.58 -5.89 -1.63
N ALA A 140 -7.69 -6.84 -1.34
CA ALA A 140 -6.38 -6.94 -1.96
C ALA A 140 -6.47 -7.28 -3.46
N LEU A 141 -7.37 -8.18 -3.86
CA LEU A 141 -7.56 -8.52 -5.27
C LEU A 141 -8.09 -7.32 -6.06
N VAL A 142 -9.17 -6.70 -5.59
CA VAL A 142 -9.78 -5.52 -6.24
C VAL A 142 -8.77 -4.39 -6.35
N GLY A 143 -8.08 -4.07 -5.25
CA GLY A 143 -7.08 -3.02 -5.19
C GLY A 143 -5.86 -3.30 -6.06
N GLY A 144 -5.33 -4.53 -6.04
CA GLY A 144 -4.17 -4.93 -6.82
C GLY A 144 -4.42 -4.92 -8.33
N VAL A 145 -5.58 -5.44 -8.77
CA VAL A 145 -5.98 -5.39 -10.18
C VAL A 145 -6.25 -3.94 -10.61
N ALA A 146 -6.89 -3.13 -9.77
CA ALA A 146 -7.12 -1.71 -10.06
C ALA A 146 -5.81 -0.91 -10.15
N ALA A 147 -4.85 -1.16 -9.27
CA ALA A 147 -3.52 -0.55 -9.34
C ALA A 147 -2.78 -0.97 -10.63
N THR A 148 -2.85 -2.25 -10.99
CA THR A 148 -2.26 -2.76 -12.24
C THR A 148 -2.87 -2.08 -13.46
N LEU A 149 -4.20 -1.96 -13.51
CA LEU A 149 -4.90 -1.28 -14.60
C LEU A 149 -4.53 0.22 -14.63
N ALA A 150 -4.51 0.88 -13.47
CA ALA A 150 -4.16 2.29 -13.36
C ALA A 150 -2.74 2.57 -13.87
N ILE A 151 -1.78 1.73 -13.47
CA ILE A 151 -0.37 1.86 -13.86
C ILE A 151 -0.21 1.57 -15.35
N THR A 152 -0.72 0.43 -15.84
CA THR A 152 -0.55 0.04 -17.25
C THR A 152 -1.19 1.06 -18.19
N MET A 153 -2.48 1.39 -17.98
CA MET A 153 -3.18 2.36 -18.82
C MET A 153 -2.60 3.77 -18.68
N GLY A 154 -2.31 4.20 -17.45
CA GLY A 154 -1.72 5.52 -17.21
C GLY A 154 -0.33 5.68 -17.84
N VAL A 155 0.55 4.68 -17.70
CA VAL A 155 1.88 4.70 -18.32
C VAL A 155 1.77 4.73 -19.84
N SER A 156 0.91 3.90 -20.43
CA SER A 156 0.67 3.89 -21.88
C SER A 156 0.20 5.25 -22.37
N LEU A 157 -0.80 5.86 -21.72
CA LEU A 157 -1.30 7.18 -22.08
C LEU A 157 -0.22 8.26 -21.92
N GLY A 158 0.55 8.23 -20.83
CA GLY A 158 1.63 9.19 -20.61
C GLY A 158 2.78 9.08 -21.63
N ILE A 159 3.12 7.86 -22.06
CA ILE A 159 4.09 7.62 -23.15
C ILE A 159 3.55 8.21 -24.46
N ILE A 160 2.27 7.97 -24.78
CA ILE A 160 1.64 8.51 -25.99
C ILE A 160 1.66 10.05 -25.95
N ALA A 161 1.25 10.66 -24.84
CA ALA A 161 1.24 12.12 -24.69
C ALA A 161 2.64 12.72 -24.84
N ALA A 162 3.67 12.09 -24.26
CA ALA A 162 5.04 12.57 -24.37
C ALA A 162 5.64 12.36 -25.77
N ALA A 163 5.29 11.26 -26.46
CA ALA A 163 5.76 11.00 -27.82
C ALA A 163 5.19 12.00 -28.84
N TYR A 164 3.99 12.51 -28.59
CA TYR A 164 3.30 13.51 -29.41
C TYR A 164 3.19 14.87 -28.69
N GLN A 165 4.24 15.26 -27.97
CA GLN A 165 4.27 16.48 -27.18
C GLN A 165 3.86 17.72 -28.00
N ASP A 166 3.07 18.61 -27.39
CA ASP A 166 2.58 19.87 -27.97
C ASP A 166 1.66 19.70 -29.20
N THR A 167 1.06 18.51 -29.35
CA THR A 167 0.04 18.22 -30.37
C THR A 167 -1.36 18.09 -29.76
N TRP A 168 -2.38 17.92 -30.61
CA TRP A 168 -3.74 17.64 -30.19
C TRP A 168 -3.86 16.32 -29.41
N THR A 169 -3.04 15.31 -29.73
CA THR A 169 -3.01 14.02 -29.02
C THR A 169 -2.59 14.22 -27.56
N ASP A 170 -1.51 14.96 -27.33
CA ASP A 170 -1.06 15.32 -25.99
C ASP A 170 -2.13 16.12 -25.24
N THR A 171 -2.75 17.09 -25.93
CA THR A 171 -3.83 17.90 -25.37
C THR A 171 -5.00 17.02 -24.91
N ILE A 172 -5.49 16.09 -25.73
CA ILE A 172 -6.59 15.17 -25.37
C ILE A 172 -6.20 14.30 -24.18
N VAL A 173 -5.02 13.68 -24.20
CA VAL A 173 -4.59 12.79 -23.11
C VAL A 173 -4.43 13.56 -21.81
N THR A 174 -3.85 14.76 -21.86
CA THR A 174 -3.66 15.61 -20.69
C THR A 174 -4.99 16.15 -20.16
N SER A 175 -5.93 16.55 -21.02
CA SER A 175 -7.29 16.93 -20.63
C SER A 175 -8.05 15.77 -20.00
N TYR A 176 -8.02 14.57 -20.61
CA TYR A 176 -8.56 13.35 -20.01
C TYR A 176 -7.96 13.13 -18.62
N ALA A 177 -6.65 13.21 -18.50
CA ALA A 177 -5.94 12.94 -17.26
C ALA A 177 -6.30 13.94 -16.14
N VAL A 178 -6.54 15.21 -16.49
CA VAL A 178 -7.05 16.22 -15.55
C VAL A 178 -8.48 15.88 -15.12
N VAL A 179 -9.38 15.69 -16.09
CA VAL A 179 -10.81 15.45 -15.81
C VAL A 179 -11.01 14.18 -14.99
N ILE A 180 -10.42 13.06 -15.40
CA ILE A 180 -10.64 11.77 -14.74
C ILE A 180 -10.05 11.74 -13.33
N ALA A 181 -8.91 12.41 -13.10
CA ALA A 181 -8.27 12.46 -11.79
C ALA A 181 -9.03 13.34 -10.78
N THR A 182 -9.86 14.27 -11.26
CA THR A 182 -10.72 15.10 -10.40
C THR A 182 -11.99 14.37 -9.97
N ILE A 183 -12.43 13.36 -10.71
CA ILE A 183 -13.63 12.57 -10.37
C ILE A 183 -13.28 11.59 -9.24
N PRO A 184 -13.93 11.68 -8.06
CA PRO A 184 -13.74 10.69 -7.01
C PRO A 184 -14.16 9.29 -7.46
N SER A 185 -13.42 8.25 -7.08
CA SER A 185 -13.69 6.87 -7.50
C SER A 185 -15.09 6.37 -7.13
N PHE A 186 -15.64 6.80 -5.99
CA PHE A 186 -17.01 6.45 -5.58
C PHE A 186 -18.09 7.09 -6.47
N VAL A 187 -17.87 8.31 -6.97
CA VAL A 187 -18.78 8.96 -7.91
C VAL A 187 -18.83 8.16 -9.20
N LEU A 188 -17.64 7.78 -9.70
CA LEU A 188 -17.53 6.94 -10.87
C LEU A 188 -18.18 5.57 -10.67
N ALA A 189 -18.04 4.96 -9.48
CA ALA A 189 -18.71 3.73 -9.12
C ALA A 189 -20.24 3.84 -9.19
N PHE A 190 -20.83 4.93 -8.65
CA PHE A 190 -22.27 5.16 -8.74
C PHE A 190 -22.74 5.36 -10.19
N ILE A 191 -22.02 6.16 -10.97
CA ILE A 191 -22.32 6.39 -12.40
C ILE A 191 -22.28 5.07 -13.16
N MET A 192 -21.20 4.30 -13.02
CA MET A 192 -21.03 3.01 -13.69
C MET A 192 -22.12 2.03 -13.28
N LYS A 193 -22.40 1.88 -11.98
CA LYS A 193 -23.45 0.99 -11.48
C LYS A 193 -24.84 1.38 -12.02
N TYR A 194 -25.16 2.67 -12.07
CA TYR A 194 -26.44 3.14 -12.61
C TYR A 194 -26.57 2.87 -14.12
N PHE A 195 -25.59 3.29 -14.92
CA PHE A 195 -25.70 3.17 -16.38
C PHE A 195 -25.45 1.74 -16.88
N LEU A 196 -24.37 1.09 -16.42
CA LEU A 196 -23.94 -0.19 -16.97
C LEU A 196 -24.69 -1.39 -16.36
N ALA A 197 -25.10 -1.30 -15.09
CA ALA A 197 -25.80 -2.39 -14.42
C ALA A 197 -27.32 -2.20 -14.35
N ALA A 198 -27.80 -1.03 -13.93
CA ALA A 198 -29.24 -0.80 -13.76
C ALA A 198 -29.94 -0.48 -15.09
N LYS A 199 -29.38 0.43 -15.91
CA LYS A 199 -30.03 0.87 -17.15
C LYS A 199 -29.76 -0.04 -18.34
N LEU A 200 -28.50 -0.35 -18.62
CA LEU A 200 -28.09 -1.17 -19.78
C LEU A 200 -28.07 -2.68 -19.48
N GLN A 201 -27.98 -3.06 -18.21
CA GLN A 201 -27.86 -4.45 -17.75
C GLN A 201 -26.73 -5.24 -18.41
N TRP A 202 -25.65 -4.55 -18.79
CA TRP A 202 -24.46 -5.20 -19.35
C TRP A 202 -23.66 -5.93 -18.28
N PHE A 203 -23.60 -5.38 -17.06
CA PHE A 203 -22.81 -5.93 -15.96
C PHE A 203 -23.67 -6.19 -14.71
N PRO A 204 -23.24 -7.08 -13.79
CA PRO A 204 -23.96 -7.37 -12.56
C PRO A 204 -24.00 -6.15 -11.62
N ALA A 205 -25.11 -5.91 -10.94
CA ALA A 205 -25.25 -4.73 -10.07
C ALA A 205 -24.38 -4.76 -8.80
N GLY A 206 -23.82 -5.92 -8.43
CA GLY A 206 -22.96 -6.11 -7.27
C GLY A 206 -22.91 -7.56 -6.80
N SER A 207 -22.42 -7.75 -5.57
CA SER A 207 -21.92 -9.03 -5.01
C SER A 207 -20.55 -9.44 -5.56
N TRP A 208 -20.00 -10.52 -5.02
CA TRP A 208 -18.72 -11.10 -5.45
C TRP A 208 -18.84 -12.02 -6.68
N GLY A 209 -20.06 -12.45 -7.02
CA GLY A 209 -20.28 -13.57 -7.93
C GLY A 209 -20.08 -14.93 -7.25
N ASP A 210 -20.22 -16.00 -8.03
CA ASP A 210 -19.98 -17.39 -7.62
C ASP A 210 -18.47 -17.64 -7.41
N PRO A 211 -18.00 -17.87 -6.16
CA PRO A 211 -16.58 -18.10 -5.88
C PRO A 211 -15.99 -19.32 -6.60
N GLU A 212 -16.80 -20.30 -6.99
CA GLU A 212 -16.34 -21.50 -7.70
C GLU A 212 -16.11 -21.21 -9.20
N ASN A 213 -16.71 -20.15 -9.72
CA ASN A 213 -16.62 -19.76 -11.13
C ASN A 213 -15.83 -18.46 -11.31
N TRP A 214 -14.53 -18.60 -11.60
CA TRP A 214 -13.63 -17.46 -11.81
C TRP A 214 -14.10 -16.48 -12.90
N ARG A 215 -14.86 -16.94 -13.91
CA ARG A 215 -15.38 -16.07 -14.98
C ARG A 215 -16.50 -15.17 -14.46
N ASP A 216 -17.35 -15.72 -13.59
CA ASP A 216 -18.42 -14.96 -12.96
C ASP A 216 -17.84 -13.91 -12.01
N VAL A 217 -16.86 -14.30 -11.18
CA VAL A 217 -16.11 -13.35 -10.33
C VAL A 217 -15.47 -12.27 -11.18
N ALA A 218 -14.76 -12.62 -12.26
CA ALA A 218 -14.12 -11.64 -13.13
C ALA A 218 -15.13 -10.65 -13.73
N TRP A 219 -16.33 -11.11 -14.12
CA TRP A 219 -17.40 -10.27 -14.64
C TRP A 219 -17.95 -9.30 -13.60
N HIS A 220 -18.11 -9.76 -12.36
CA HIS A 220 -18.51 -8.92 -11.22
C HIS A 220 -17.43 -7.89 -10.84
N LEU A 221 -16.15 -8.21 -11.10
CA LEU A 221 -15.03 -7.34 -10.75
C LEU A 221 -14.73 -6.23 -11.78
N VAL A 222 -15.24 -6.31 -13.01
CA VAL A 222 -14.94 -5.30 -14.05
C VAL A 222 -15.29 -3.89 -13.60
N MET A 223 -16.53 -3.67 -13.15
CA MET A 223 -16.98 -2.34 -12.73
C MET A 223 -16.24 -1.79 -11.50
N PRO A 224 -16.10 -2.52 -10.38
CA PRO A 224 -15.37 -1.99 -9.22
C PRO A 224 -13.90 -1.72 -9.53
N VAL A 225 -13.24 -2.58 -10.30
CA VAL A 225 -11.83 -2.39 -10.70
C VAL A 225 -11.67 -1.15 -11.57
N VAL A 226 -12.52 -0.99 -12.60
CA VAL A 226 -12.45 0.16 -13.53
C VAL A 226 -12.81 1.45 -12.80
N ALA A 227 -13.86 1.45 -11.98
CA ALA A 227 -14.24 2.62 -11.18
C ALA A 227 -13.13 3.06 -10.22
N PHE A 228 -12.39 2.10 -9.64
CA PHE A 228 -11.30 2.39 -8.72
C PHE A 228 -10.02 2.84 -9.45
N ALA A 229 -9.72 2.23 -10.61
CA ALA A 229 -8.50 2.48 -11.38
C ALA A 229 -8.53 3.80 -12.18
N LEU A 230 -9.66 4.14 -12.80
CA LEU A 230 -9.73 5.23 -13.78
C LEU A 230 -9.21 6.58 -13.27
N PRO A 231 -9.59 7.07 -12.08
CA PRO A 231 -9.02 8.32 -11.56
C PRO A 231 -7.50 8.27 -11.37
N ALA A 232 -6.98 7.10 -10.94
CA ALA A 232 -5.55 6.90 -10.78
C ALA A 232 -4.79 6.91 -12.12
N THR A 233 -5.41 6.47 -13.22
CA THR A 233 -4.80 6.54 -14.56
C THR A 233 -4.39 7.97 -14.94
N GLY A 234 -5.20 8.98 -14.59
CA GLY A 234 -4.90 10.38 -14.92
C GLY A 234 -3.66 10.91 -14.20
N ASN A 235 -3.49 10.54 -12.92
CA ASN A 235 -2.29 10.91 -12.17
C ASN A 235 -1.04 10.17 -12.68
N VAL A 236 -1.16 8.89 -13.00
CA VAL A 236 -0.06 8.10 -13.58
C VAL A 236 0.33 8.63 -14.97
N ALA A 237 -0.64 8.98 -15.82
CA ALA A 237 -0.39 9.50 -17.16
C ALA A 237 0.34 10.84 -17.14
N ARG A 238 -0.11 11.80 -16.31
CA ARG A 238 0.56 13.10 -16.16
C ARG A 238 1.98 12.95 -15.63
N TRP A 239 2.17 12.13 -14.59
CA TRP A 239 3.50 11.91 -14.02
C TRP A 239 4.44 11.23 -15.03
N THR A 240 3.95 10.22 -15.75
CA THR A 240 4.72 9.55 -16.82
C THR A 240 5.12 10.53 -17.91
N ARG A 241 4.18 11.34 -18.40
CA ARG A 241 4.45 12.37 -19.42
C ARG A 241 5.53 13.34 -18.94
N GLN A 242 5.44 13.80 -17.69
CA GLN A 242 6.42 14.71 -17.10
C GLN A 242 7.81 14.08 -17.04
N CYS A 243 7.95 12.85 -16.52
CA CYS A 243 9.24 12.17 -16.43
C CYS A 243 9.88 11.95 -17.81
N ILE A 244 9.09 11.63 -18.84
CA ILE A 244 9.59 11.45 -20.20
C ILE A 244 10.04 12.80 -20.79
N ALA A 245 9.25 13.87 -20.61
CA ALA A 245 9.60 15.20 -21.09
C ALA A 245 10.91 15.72 -20.45
N GLU A 246 11.06 15.56 -19.13
CA GLU A 246 12.29 15.89 -18.41
C GLU A 246 13.49 15.07 -18.91
N ALA A 247 13.30 13.76 -19.14
CA ALA A 247 14.34 12.90 -19.67
C ALA A 247 14.74 13.30 -21.11
N MET A 248 13.78 13.65 -21.97
CA MET A 248 14.05 14.12 -23.33
C MET A 248 14.84 15.43 -23.38
N ALA A 249 14.63 16.32 -22.40
CA ALA A 249 15.31 17.61 -22.31
C ALA A 249 16.77 17.54 -21.83
N SER A 250 17.26 16.35 -21.45
CA SER A 250 18.57 16.16 -20.84
C SER A 250 19.75 16.12 -21.83
N ASP A 251 20.96 16.46 -21.36
CA ASP A 251 22.17 16.50 -22.19
C ASP A 251 22.63 15.13 -22.70
N TYR A 252 22.33 14.04 -21.97
CA TYR A 252 22.66 12.69 -22.44
C TYR A 252 21.82 12.29 -23.67
N VAL A 253 20.59 12.81 -23.80
CA VAL A 253 19.74 12.61 -24.98
C VAL A 253 20.28 13.41 -26.16
N ARG A 254 20.66 14.68 -25.95
CA ARG A 254 21.32 15.51 -26.99
C ARG A 254 22.59 14.83 -27.52
N THR A 255 23.41 14.30 -26.62
CA THR A 255 24.63 13.55 -26.97
C THR A 255 24.31 12.28 -27.76
N ALA A 256 23.24 11.57 -27.42
CA ALA A 256 22.79 10.38 -28.14
C ALA A 256 22.40 10.69 -29.59
N TYR A 257 21.69 11.81 -29.81
CA TYR A 257 21.39 12.31 -31.16
C TYR A 257 22.65 12.75 -31.92
N ALA A 258 23.57 13.46 -31.26
CA ALA A 258 24.83 13.88 -31.88
C ALA A 258 25.71 12.70 -32.35
N LYS A 259 25.57 11.54 -31.70
CA LYS A 259 26.20 10.27 -32.12
C LYS A 259 25.50 9.57 -33.29
N GLY A 260 24.43 10.15 -33.85
CA GLY A 260 23.70 9.60 -34.99
C GLY A 260 22.72 8.47 -34.65
N LEU A 261 22.34 8.30 -33.38
CA LEU A 261 21.39 7.26 -32.99
C LEU A 261 19.98 7.58 -33.51
N ARG A 262 19.29 6.55 -34.04
CA ARG A 262 17.89 6.65 -34.50
C ARG A 262 16.95 7.03 -33.35
N GLY A 263 15.97 7.89 -33.59
CA GLY A 263 15.02 8.39 -32.57
C GLY A 263 14.35 7.28 -31.74
N THR A 264 13.98 6.15 -32.35
CA THR A 264 13.41 4.99 -31.62
C THR A 264 14.39 4.40 -30.61
N MET A 265 15.68 4.32 -30.96
CA MET A 265 16.71 3.83 -30.05
C MET A 265 16.96 4.83 -28.91
N VAL A 266 16.96 6.13 -29.21
CA VAL A 266 17.07 7.18 -28.21
C VAL A 266 15.91 7.10 -27.22
N MET A 267 14.67 6.99 -27.71
CA MET A 267 13.48 6.87 -26.87
C MET A 267 13.54 5.64 -25.95
N VAL A 268 13.77 4.44 -26.50
CA VAL A 268 13.70 3.20 -25.70
C VAL A 268 14.90 3.06 -24.76
N LYS A 269 16.13 3.28 -25.25
CA LYS A 269 17.34 2.98 -24.47
C LYS A 269 17.81 4.12 -23.57
N HIS A 270 17.53 5.37 -23.94
CA HIS A 270 18.03 6.53 -23.21
C HIS A 270 16.92 7.29 -22.47
N VAL A 271 15.77 7.55 -23.10
CA VAL A 271 14.70 8.31 -22.45
C VAL A 271 13.91 7.45 -21.47
N LEU A 272 13.22 6.40 -21.96
CA LEU A 272 12.36 5.56 -21.13
C LEU A 272 13.11 4.91 -19.97
N ARG A 273 14.33 4.40 -20.22
CA ARG A 273 15.14 3.78 -19.17
C ARG A 273 15.45 4.73 -18.01
N ASN A 274 15.69 6.01 -18.28
CA ASN A 274 15.98 6.98 -17.23
C ASN A 274 14.69 7.55 -16.61
N ALA A 275 13.62 7.70 -17.40
CA ALA A 275 12.30 8.11 -16.89
C ALA A 275 11.67 7.05 -15.98
N LEU A 276 11.99 5.77 -16.16
CA LEU A 276 11.49 4.68 -15.31
C LEU A 276 11.91 4.82 -13.84
N ILE A 277 13.06 5.42 -13.55
CA ILE A 277 13.57 5.54 -12.17
C ILE A 277 12.59 6.32 -11.27
N PRO A 278 12.20 7.58 -11.60
CA PRO A 278 11.21 8.30 -10.83
C PRO A 278 9.78 7.72 -10.98
N MET A 279 9.46 7.08 -12.10
CA MET A 279 8.15 6.46 -12.31
C MET A 279 7.91 5.29 -11.35
N ILE A 280 8.86 4.36 -11.25
CA ILE A 280 8.74 3.22 -10.32
C ILE A 280 8.57 3.74 -8.90
N THR A 281 9.38 4.75 -8.53
CA THR A 281 9.35 5.44 -7.21
C THR A 281 7.95 5.92 -6.84
N ARG A 282 7.24 6.45 -7.83
CA ARG A 282 5.89 6.97 -7.65
C ARG A 282 4.80 5.91 -7.72
N PHE A 283 4.98 4.86 -8.53
CA PHE A 283 3.90 3.93 -8.88
C PHE A 283 3.84 2.70 -8.00
N LEU A 284 4.97 2.16 -7.52
CA LEU A 284 4.91 0.97 -6.65
C LEU A 284 4.07 1.19 -5.37
N PRO A 285 4.10 2.36 -4.69
CA PRO A 285 3.24 2.62 -3.53
C PRO A 285 1.73 2.61 -3.83
N LEU A 286 1.32 2.66 -5.11
CA LEU A 286 -0.10 2.54 -5.47
C LEU A 286 -0.66 1.15 -5.17
N TYR A 287 0.15 0.09 -5.31
CA TYR A 287 -0.28 -1.28 -5.01
C TYR A 287 -0.77 -1.40 -3.56
N PRO A 288 0.06 -1.14 -2.54
CA PRO A 288 -0.41 -1.24 -1.17
C PRO A 288 -1.47 -0.22 -0.80
N GLY A 289 -1.42 1.00 -1.34
CA GLY A 289 -2.44 2.02 -1.08
C GLY A 289 -3.83 1.64 -1.62
N MET A 290 -3.91 0.84 -2.68
CA MET A 290 -5.18 0.37 -3.23
C MET A 290 -5.58 -1.01 -2.68
N MET A 291 -4.62 -1.89 -2.39
CA MET A 291 -4.86 -3.25 -1.84
C MET A 291 -5.45 -3.24 -0.43
N THR A 292 -5.32 -2.15 0.33
CA THR A 292 -6.06 -1.97 1.59
C THR A 292 -7.57 -1.89 1.42
N GLY A 293 -8.05 -1.83 0.17
CA GLY A 293 -9.45 -1.74 -0.18
C GLY A 293 -9.94 -0.29 -0.28
N SER A 294 -11.19 -0.15 -0.69
CA SER A 294 -11.89 1.13 -0.68
C SER A 294 -13.28 0.93 -0.11
N LEU A 295 -13.52 1.54 1.05
CA LEU A 295 -14.82 1.48 1.72
C LEU A 295 -15.99 1.80 0.79
N PHE A 296 -15.80 2.77 -0.11
CA PHE A 296 -16.85 3.21 -1.00
C PHE A 296 -17.05 2.25 -2.17
N ILE A 297 -15.96 1.78 -2.81
CA ILE A 297 -16.06 0.82 -3.92
C ILE A 297 -16.70 -0.47 -3.43
N GLU A 298 -16.22 -1.02 -2.31
CA GLU A 298 -16.74 -2.25 -1.74
C GLU A 298 -18.21 -2.10 -1.33
N ARG A 299 -18.59 -0.98 -0.72
CA ARG A 299 -19.98 -0.75 -0.30
C ARG A 299 -20.93 -0.56 -1.49
N VAL A 300 -20.51 0.18 -2.52
CA VAL A 300 -21.34 0.44 -3.71
C VAL A 300 -21.58 -0.84 -4.50
N PHE A 301 -20.55 -1.67 -4.68
CA PHE A 301 -20.67 -2.94 -5.41
C PHE A 301 -21.02 -4.14 -4.52
N GLY A 302 -21.14 -3.97 -3.21
CA GLY A 302 -21.52 -5.06 -2.29
C GLY A 302 -20.45 -6.16 -2.19
N LEU A 303 -19.18 -5.79 -2.23
CA LEU A 303 -18.05 -6.72 -2.11
C LEU A 303 -17.80 -7.07 -0.63
N PRO A 304 -17.42 -8.31 -0.30
CA PRO A 304 -17.17 -8.75 1.07
C PRO A 304 -15.78 -8.34 1.59
N GLY A 305 -15.42 -7.06 1.40
CA GLY A 305 -14.12 -6.51 1.78
C GLY A 305 -14.08 -5.92 3.20
N LEU A 306 -12.86 -5.53 3.60
CA LEU A 306 -12.56 -4.98 4.92
C LEU A 306 -13.25 -3.63 5.21
N GLY A 307 -13.55 -2.85 4.17
CA GLY A 307 -14.05 -1.49 4.30
C GLY A 307 -15.38 -1.39 5.05
N LYS A 308 -16.24 -2.42 4.96
CA LYS A 308 -17.49 -2.49 5.73
C LYS A 308 -17.22 -2.52 7.24
N TYR A 309 -16.26 -3.34 7.68
CA TYR A 309 -15.96 -3.49 9.10
C TYR A 309 -15.35 -2.22 9.70
N PHE A 310 -14.62 -1.42 8.91
CA PHE A 310 -14.17 -0.10 9.35
C PHE A 310 -15.35 0.84 9.66
N VAL A 311 -16.38 0.86 8.80
CA VAL A 311 -17.58 1.68 9.02
C VAL A 311 -18.37 1.18 10.23
N VAL A 312 -18.67 -0.12 10.27
CA VAL A 312 -19.43 -0.73 11.36
C VAL A 312 -18.76 -0.51 12.71
N SER A 313 -17.44 -0.74 12.79
CA SER A 313 -16.69 -0.56 14.03
C SER A 313 -16.65 0.90 14.50
N SER A 314 -16.57 1.85 13.56
CA SER A 314 -16.63 3.28 13.85
C SER A 314 -18.01 3.72 14.33
N THR A 315 -19.08 3.25 13.68
CA THR A 315 -20.46 3.58 14.04
C THR A 315 -20.85 2.97 15.39
N ASN A 316 -20.52 1.70 15.62
CA ASN A 316 -20.90 0.96 16.82
C ASN A 316 -19.91 1.14 17.99
N ARG A 317 -18.86 1.95 17.80
CA ARG A 317 -17.80 2.20 18.78
C ARG A 317 -17.18 0.88 19.29
N ASP A 318 -16.90 -0.02 18.34
CA ASP A 318 -16.28 -1.31 18.57
C ASP A 318 -14.76 -1.15 18.64
N TYR A 319 -14.23 -0.92 19.85
CA TYR A 319 -12.83 -0.58 20.04
C TYR A 319 -11.85 -1.68 19.59
N PRO A 320 -12.05 -2.97 19.94
CA PRO A 320 -11.19 -4.05 19.44
C PRO A 320 -11.14 -4.09 17.91
N LEU A 321 -12.29 -3.93 17.25
CA LEU A 321 -12.38 -4.00 15.79
C LEU A 321 -11.72 -2.79 15.10
N VAL A 322 -11.99 -1.55 15.56
CA VAL A 322 -11.33 -0.34 15.00
C VAL A 322 -9.81 -0.42 15.17
N LEU A 323 -9.35 -0.77 16.37
CA LEU A 323 -7.93 -0.83 16.69
C LEU A 323 -7.22 -1.95 15.90
N GLY A 324 -7.83 -3.13 15.81
CA GLY A 324 -7.30 -4.25 15.04
C GLY A 324 -7.22 -3.97 13.55
N ILE A 325 -8.28 -3.43 12.93
CA ILE A 325 -8.28 -3.07 11.49
C ILE A 325 -7.23 -2.00 11.21
N THR A 326 -7.14 -0.97 12.05
CA THR A 326 -6.18 0.12 11.85
C THR A 326 -4.74 -0.38 11.94
N MET A 327 -4.45 -1.22 12.94
CA MET A 327 -3.12 -1.83 13.09
C MET A 327 -2.80 -2.79 11.96
N PHE A 328 -3.77 -3.58 11.51
CA PHE A 328 -3.60 -4.45 10.36
C PHE A 328 -3.26 -3.66 9.09
N TRP A 329 -4.01 -2.60 8.77
CA TRP A 329 -3.69 -1.74 7.64
C TRP A 329 -2.29 -1.14 7.75
N ALA A 330 -1.91 -0.68 8.94
CA ALA A 330 -0.58 -0.12 9.16
C ALA A 330 0.53 -1.16 8.96
N ILE A 331 0.36 -2.37 9.51
CA ILE A 331 1.30 -3.49 9.32
C ILE A 331 1.37 -3.87 7.84
N PHE A 332 0.22 -3.97 7.17
CA PHE A 332 0.14 -4.33 5.76
C PHE A 332 0.83 -3.29 4.86
N ILE A 333 0.56 -1.99 5.08
CA ILE A 333 1.23 -0.89 4.36
C ILE A 333 2.73 -0.88 4.68
N ALA A 334 3.12 -1.07 5.94
CA ALA A 334 4.53 -1.09 6.32
C ALA A 334 5.28 -2.26 5.67
N LEU A 335 4.68 -3.46 5.65
CA LEU A 335 5.26 -4.64 5.02
C LEU A 335 5.42 -4.45 3.52
N THR A 336 4.39 -3.95 2.85
CA THR A 336 4.41 -3.70 1.41
C THR A 336 5.34 -2.55 1.02
N TYR A 337 5.46 -1.51 1.84
CA TYR A 337 6.45 -0.44 1.66
C TYR A 337 7.86 -0.99 1.83
N PHE A 338 8.10 -1.79 2.86
CA PHE A 338 9.35 -2.50 3.06
C PHE A 338 9.72 -3.36 1.84
N LEU A 339 8.78 -4.15 1.32
CA LEU A 339 8.98 -4.93 0.10
C LEU A 339 9.29 -4.02 -1.10
N THR A 340 8.60 -2.89 -1.20
CA THR A 340 8.81 -1.89 -2.26
C THR A 340 10.21 -1.26 -2.19
N ASP A 341 10.75 -0.96 -1.00
CA ASP A 341 12.10 -0.42 -0.87
C ASP A 341 13.23 -1.45 -0.96
N VAL A 342 12.95 -2.72 -0.62
CA VAL A 342 13.82 -3.82 -1.02
C VAL A 342 13.87 -3.95 -2.55
N LEU A 343 12.72 -3.88 -3.23
CA LEU A 343 12.64 -3.91 -4.70
C LEU A 343 13.38 -2.71 -5.32
N TYR A 344 13.24 -1.50 -4.76
CA TYR A 344 14.04 -0.34 -5.20
C TYR A 344 15.54 -0.59 -5.04
N GLY A 345 15.95 -1.14 -3.91
CA GLY A 345 17.35 -1.47 -3.66
C GLY A 345 17.91 -2.42 -4.71
N ILE A 346 17.11 -3.35 -5.24
CA ILE A 346 17.50 -4.27 -6.32
C ILE A 346 17.55 -3.57 -7.68
N ILE A 347 16.54 -2.75 -8.00
CA ILE A 347 16.37 -2.11 -9.31
C ILE A 347 17.37 -0.96 -9.52
N ASP A 348 17.60 -0.12 -8.50
CA ASP A 348 18.55 0.98 -8.57
C ASP A 348 19.60 0.93 -7.44
N PRO A 349 20.80 0.39 -7.72
CA PRO A 349 21.88 0.34 -6.74
C PRO A 349 22.45 1.72 -6.37
N ARG A 350 22.07 2.82 -7.04
CA ARG A 350 22.51 4.19 -6.71
C ARG A 350 21.84 4.72 -5.44
N VAL A 351 20.63 4.26 -5.13
CA VAL A 351 19.91 4.59 -3.88
C VAL A 351 20.68 4.08 -2.65
N ARG A 352 21.54 3.05 -2.82
CA ARG A 352 22.33 2.44 -1.75
C ARG A 352 23.48 3.34 -1.22
N ILE A 353 23.80 4.46 -1.90
CA ILE A 353 24.99 5.27 -1.62
C ILE A 353 24.62 6.70 -1.16
N MET A 354 23.34 7.07 -1.14
CA MET A 354 22.90 8.41 -0.74
C MET A 354 22.08 8.42 0.55
N GLU A 355 22.67 7.97 1.67
CA GLU A 355 22.54 8.75 2.91
C GLU A 355 23.81 9.60 2.97
N LYS A 356 23.68 10.90 2.65
CA LYS A 356 24.75 11.89 2.91
C LYS A 356 24.91 12.09 4.42
#